data_AF-A0A166AQL2-F1
#
_entry.id   AF-A0A166AQL2-F1
#
_cell.length_a   1.000
_cell.length_b   1.000
_cell.length_c   1.000
_cell.angle_alpha   90.00
_cell.angle_beta   90.00
_cell.angle_gamma   90.00
#
_symmetry.space_group_name_H-M   'P 1'
#
loop_
_entity.id
_entity.type
_entity.pdbx_description
1 polymer ?
#
loop_
_entity_poly.entity_id
_entity_poly.type
_entity_poly.pdbx_seq_one_letter_code
_entity_poly.pdbx_strand_id
1 'polypeptide(L)'
;MPAAARPSRERRGKIDAYVRHHAVQPRSIHLAMVEKIHRKYEYAPELKVEIFKHLVDLQPIVVKAGSSKQEREGWMILTHVTKAWRHACVKFGPVWAENICAYPDSEAVLTFIERSLEFPRVVDFDRLLLGCYATKQEAAIDILLSSCGALLKTAKTITSSLLVFSLIDAPFDALRTHLGPDTWPYIFDCSVFGNLTTLVYHMTGDETFPTIVNSKIERLELISVTKRTIIEQVDDFDFSTSYYNSPAWDDTPTFSTDNLLSGLQLHMKARSIKLRAVHVVGGSGRNLEPIDLPLLETLCLQGPNAERLMEIHTLIAPLRTSGLTLVSSTDEFTPPLSALSYSGVLNQPGLTLTIEAGYDVHWSTLSTPNTDTSCINTFSDGENQDFLTAEESGSANLYVRSGRISRKTSARQEHHDAFMGIPEEHITRLVYKPLHRTYEGEMVWQMRSWEFSFVAELKHLQTVWIEDERVADTICDQLNSATLKDIHIVCRPDWRGKESLICLSLAVRKAAMKAGGHMTVTMHGVKRMMDEDAMYLLRQESTVTLRDERVVTEGVHSLREKEQLQYELQKSRIRVEQSKVASSIKPQETNVLRSIAE
;
A
#
# COMPACT_ATOMS: atom_id res chain seq x y z
N MET A 1 -34.66 38.77 -1.98
CA MET A 1 -33.79 37.79 -2.68
C MET A 1 -34.28 37.64 -4.11
N PRO A 2 -33.49 37.97 -5.15
CA PRO A 2 -33.78 37.53 -6.51
C PRO A 2 -33.14 36.16 -6.75
N ALA A 3 -33.88 35.26 -7.39
CA ALA A 3 -33.42 33.91 -7.73
C ALA A 3 -32.27 33.96 -8.76
N ALA A 4 -31.15 33.30 -8.45
CA ALA A 4 -30.03 33.15 -9.36
C ALA A 4 -30.46 32.29 -10.57
N ALA A 5 -30.34 32.85 -11.78
CA ALA A 5 -30.65 32.16 -13.02
C ALA A 5 -29.71 30.97 -13.23
N ARG A 6 -30.27 29.75 -13.32
CA ARG A 6 -29.51 28.55 -13.65
C ARG A 6 -28.95 28.66 -15.08
N PRO A 7 -27.67 28.34 -15.33
CA PRO A 7 -27.12 28.36 -16.68
C PRO A 7 -27.81 27.33 -17.57
N SER A 8 -28.06 27.70 -18.84
CA SER A 8 -28.72 26.84 -19.81
C SER A 8 -27.98 25.51 -20.01
N ARG A 9 -28.73 24.45 -20.29
CA ARG A 9 -28.24 23.08 -20.50
C ARG A 9 -27.13 23.00 -21.56
N GLU A 10 -27.17 23.90 -22.52
CA GLU A 10 -26.19 24.07 -23.60
C GLU A 10 -24.84 24.64 -23.12
N ARG A 11 -24.84 25.50 -22.09
CA ARG A 11 -23.59 26.02 -21.49
C ARG A 11 -22.89 24.96 -20.65
N ARG A 12 -23.62 24.10 -19.94
CA ARG A 12 -23.05 22.95 -19.21
C ARG A 12 -22.36 21.96 -20.15
N GLY A 13 -23.00 21.61 -21.27
CA GLY A 13 -22.40 20.69 -22.26
C GLY A 13 -21.09 21.20 -22.88
N LYS A 14 -20.94 22.52 -23.07
CA LYS A 14 -19.70 23.13 -23.57
C LYS A 14 -18.58 23.15 -22.52
N ILE A 15 -18.92 23.26 -21.23
CA ILE A 15 -17.96 23.19 -20.12
C ILE A 15 -17.43 21.76 -19.97
N ASP A 16 -18.30 20.76 -19.98
CA ASP A 16 -17.91 19.35 -19.84
C ASP A 16 -17.04 18.88 -21.03
N ALA A 17 -17.35 19.33 -22.25
CA ALA A 17 -16.56 19.02 -23.44
C ALA A 17 -15.18 19.70 -23.41
N TYR A 18 -15.09 20.93 -22.91
CA TYR A 18 -13.84 21.66 -22.74
C TYR A 18 -12.94 20.99 -21.69
N VAL A 19 -13.50 20.56 -20.56
CA VAL A 19 -12.76 19.88 -19.48
C VAL A 19 -12.19 18.54 -19.93
N ARG A 20 -12.97 17.72 -20.67
CA ARG A 20 -12.49 16.42 -21.17
C ARG A 20 -11.40 16.54 -22.23
N HIS A 21 -11.44 17.57 -23.07
CA HIS A 21 -10.47 17.73 -24.14
C HIS A 21 -9.09 18.22 -23.64
N HIS A 22 -9.01 18.78 -22.43
CA HIS A 22 -7.82 19.47 -21.94
C HIS A 22 -7.15 18.86 -20.69
N ALA A 23 -7.66 17.73 -20.18
CA ALA A 23 -7.08 16.98 -19.06
C ALA A 23 -5.74 16.26 -19.38
N VAL A 24 -5.28 16.29 -20.65
CA VAL A 24 -4.13 15.48 -21.14
C VAL A 24 -2.86 16.33 -21.40
N GLN A 25 -2.87 17.65 -21.17
CA GLN A 25 -1.73 18.52 -21.51
C GLN A 25 -0.76 18.82 -20.34
N PRO A 26 0.54 19.03 -20.62
CA PRO A 26 1.55 19.40 -19.62
C PRO A 26 1.19 20.67 -18.81
N ARG A 27 1.47 20.63 -17.49
CA ARG A 27 1.04 21.61 -16.47
C ARG A 27 1.40 23.08 -16.74
N SER A 28 2.53 23.38 -17.39
CA SER A 28 2.95 24.75 -17.76
C SER A 28 2.10 25.35 -18.89
N ILE A 29 1.51 24.51 -19.73
CA ILE A 29 0.64 24.92 -20.83
C ILE A 29 -0.74 25.31 -20.28
N HIS A 30 -1.23 24.65 -19.23
CA HIS A 30 -2.55 24.91 -18.67
C HIS A 30 -2.67 26.32 -18.05
N LEU A 31 -1.67 26.76 -17.28
CA LEU A 31 -1.63 28.09 -16.68
C LEU A 31 -1.46 29.21 -17.71
N ALA A 32 -0.52 29.04 -18.65
CA ALA A 32 -0.31 29.96 -19.76
C ALA A 32 -1.55 30.05 -20.67
N MET A 33 -2.30 28.97 -20.81
CA MET A 33 -3.51 28.90 -21.63
C MET A 33 -4.75 29.46 -20.89
N VAL A 34 -4.88 29.26 -19.57
CA VAL A 34 -5.86 29.95 -18.73
C VAL A 34 -5.62 31.46 -18.79
N GLU A 35 -4.38 31.94 -18.62
CA GLU A 35 -4.03 33.36 -18.78
C GLU A 35 -4.34 33.90 -20.19
N LYS A 36 -3.99 33.14 -21.24
CA LYS A 36 -4.13 33.56 -22.65
C LYS A 36 -5.58 33.56 -23.14
N ILE A 37 -6.41 32.63 -22.65
CA ILE A 37 -7.86 32.62 -22.92
C ILE A 37 -8.55 33.72 -22.10
N HIS A 38 -8.07 34.03 -20.89
CA HIS A 38 -8.73 35.03 -20.04
C HIS A 38 -8.48 36.48 -20.41
N ARG A 39 -7.29 36.83 -20.93
CA ARG A 39 -7.07 38.16 -21.52
C ARG A 39 -8.07 38.46 -22.64
N LYS A 40 -8.73 37.43 -23.19
CA LYS A 40 -9.69 37.53 -24.30
C LYS A 40 -11.17 37.42 -23.87
N TYR A 41 -11.49 36.83 -22.71
CA TYR A 41 -12.87 36.62 -22.27
C TYR A 41 -13.08 36.90 -20.77
N GLU A 42 -13.96 37.86 -20.48
CA GLU A 42 -14.36 38.21 -19.11
C GLU A 42 -15.47 37.24 -18.65
N TYR A 43 -15.09 36.12 -17.99
CA TYR A 43 -16.09 35.16 -17.50
C TYR A 43 -16.95 35.75 -16.39
N ALA A 44 -18.23 35.35 -16.39
CA ALA A 44 -19.17 35.63 -15.31
C ALA A 44 -18.66 35.07 -13.96
N PRO A 45 -18.97 35.72 -12.82
CA PRO A 45 -18.51 35.29 -11.50
C PRO A 45 -18.82 33.82 -11.17
N GLU A 46 -19.97 33.32 -11.59
CA GLU A 46 -20.41 31.95 -11.33
C GLU A 46 -19.54 30.92 -12.05
N LEU A 47 -19.12 31.23 -13.28
CA LEU A 47 -18.25 30.36 -14.05
C LEU A 47 -16.83 30.34 -13.48
N LYS A 48 -16.35 31.45 -12.93
CA LYS A 48 -15.06 31.52 -12.22
C LYS A 48 -15.07 30.63 -10.98
N VAL A 49 -16.17 30.60 -10.23
CA VAL A 49 -16.32 29.72 -9.06
C VAL A 49 -16.33 28.23 -9.47
N GLU A 50 -17.02 27.87 -10.54
CA GLU A 50 -17.03 26.47 -11.01
C GLU A 50 -15.66 26.02 -11.56
N ILE A 51 -14.97 26.88 -12.33
CA ILE A 51 -13.59 26.61 -12.75
C ILE A 51 -12.67 26.51 -11.53
N PHE A 52 -12.86 27.36 -10.52
CA PHE A 52 -12.08 27.32 -9.29
C PHE A 52 -12.22 25.99 -8.56
N LYS A 53 -13.45 25.50 -8.37
CA LYS A 53 -13.71 24.19 -7.75
C LYS A 53 -12.97 23.06 -8.47
N HIS A 54 -13.08 23.01 -9.79
CA HIS A 54 -12.37 21.99 -10.58
C HIS A 54 -10.85 22.10 -10.50
N LEU A 55 -10.31 23.32 -10.42
CA LEU A 55 -8.87 23.52 -10.35
C LEU A 55 -8.29 23.21 -8.96
N VAL A 56 -9.07 23.35 -7.88
CA VAL A 56 -8.66 22.93 -6.54
C VAL A 56 -8.34 21.43 -6.52
N ASP A 57 -9.19 20.61 -7.15
CA ASP A 57 -8.99 19.17 -7.23
C ASP A 57 -7.79 18.79 -8.12
N LEU A 58 -7.60 19.52 -9.23
CA LEU A 58 -6.52 19.24 -10.20
C LEU A 58 -5.16 19.78 -9.77
N GLN A 59 -5.13 20.82 -8.93
CA GLN A 59 -3.93 21.53 -8.48
C GLN A 59 -4.01 21.79 -6.96
N PRO A 60 -3.93 20.74 -6.12
CA PRO A 60 -3.87 20.93 -4.68
C PRO A 60 -2.57 21.64 -4.28
N ILE A 61 -2.60 22.34 -3.12
CA ILE A 61 -1.38 22.90 -2.52
C ILE A 61 -0.51 21.73 -2.03
N VAL A 62 0.76 21.70 -2.41
CA VAL A 62 1.69 20.63 -2.01
C VAL A 62 2.92 21.24 -1.37
N VAL A 63 3.20 20.83 -0.14
CA VAL A 63 4.45 21.08 0.58
C VAL A 63 5.22 19.77 0.61
N LYS A 64 6.46 19.75 0.11
CA LYS A 64 7.32 18.56 0.12
C LYS A 64 8.37 18.70 1.22
N ALA A 65 8.57 17.63 2.00
CA ALA A 65 9.73 17.50 2.88
C ALA A 65 10.99 17.20 2.04
N GLY A 66 12.11 17.89 2.29
CA GLY A 66 13.41 17.64 1.64
C GLY A 66 14.15 18.89 1.12
N SER A 67 15.43 18.71 0.79
CA SER A 67 16.44 19.74 0.47
C SER A 67 16.15 20.63 -0.77
N SER A 68 15.10 20.35 -1.53
CA SER A 68 14.63 21.22 -2.61
C SER A 68 13.35 21.94 -2.20
N LYS A 69 13.50 23.21 -1.77
CA LYS A 69 12.41 24.17 -1.49
C LYS A 69 11.52 24.37 -2.72
N GLN A 70 10.57 23.49 -2.97
CA GLN A 70 9.48 23.73 -3.91
C GLN A 70 8.15 23.58 -3.19
N GLU A 71 7.76 24.67 -2.52
CA GLU A 71 6.35 24.91 -2.20
C GLU A 71 5.59 25.11 -3.51
N ARG A 72 4.50 24.35 -3.71
CA ARG A 72 3.62 24.55 -4.85
C ARG A 72 2.34 25.21 -4.37
N GLU A 73 2.16 26.46 -4.77
CA GLU A 73 0.99 27.29 -4.44
C GLU A 73 -0.35 26.71 -4.94
N GLY A 74 -0.31 25.68 -5.80
CA GLY A 74 -1.50 24.96 -6.27
C GLY A 74 -2.54 25.91 -6.88
N TRP A 75 -3.79 25.79 -6.44
CA TRP A 75 -4.90 26.65 -6.86
C TRP A 75 -4.74 28.12 -6.48
N MET A 76 -3.89 28.47 -5.50
CA MET A 76 -3.74 29.87 -5.06
C MET A 76 -3.17 30.77 -6.16
N ILE A 77 -2.45 30.20 -7.12
CA ILE A 77 -1.94 30.94 -8.29
C ILE A 77 -3.04 31.68 -9.04
N LEU A 78 -4.29 31.17 -8.98
CA LEU A 78 -5.45 31.81 -9.61
C LEU A 78 -5.79 33.17 -8.97
N THR A 79 -5.47 33.37 -7.70
CA THR A 79 -5.66 34.65 -7.00
C THR A 79 -4.74 35.76 -7.51
N HIS A 80 -3.69 35.40 -8.26
CA HIS A 80 -2.73 36.32 -8.88
C HIS A 80 -3.09 36.69 -10.32
N VAL A 81 -4.01 35.97 -10.97
CA VAL A 81 -4.36 36.17 -12.40
C VAL A 81 -5.04 37.52 -12.66
N THR A 82 -6.10 37.84 -11.91
CA THR A 82 -6.77 39.17 -11.97
C THR A 82 -7.46 39.50 -10.65
N LYS A 83 -7.80 40.79 -10.43
CA LYS A 83 -8.64 41.23 -9.30
C LYS A 83 -9.98 40.49 -9.22
N ALA A 84 -10.60 40.18 -10.36
CA ALA A 84 -11.88 39.48 -10.41
C ALA A 84 -11.77 38.02 -9.95
N TRP A 85 -10.67 37.33 -10.29
CA TRP A 85 -10.37 36.00 -9.79
C TRP A 85 -10.11 35.99 -8.29
N ARG A 86 -9.26 36.91 -7.82
CA ARG A 86 -8.99 37.10 -6.40
C ARG A 86 -10.30 37.26 -5.60
N HIS A 87 -11.21 38.11 -6.08
CA HIS A 87 -12.50 38.33 -5.44
C HIS A 87 -13.41 37.10 -5.44
N ALA A 88 -13.37 36.30 -6.50
CA ALA A 88 -14.13 35.05 -6.57
C ALA A 88 -13.57 33.99 -5.62
N CYS A 89 -12.24 33.79 -5.61
CA CYS A 89 -11.56 32.82 -4.74
C CYS A 89 -11.73 33.15 -3.26
N VAL A 90 -11.58 34.43 -2.88
CA VAL A 90 -11.73 34.91 -1.51
C VAL A 90 -13.12 34.62 -0.93
N LYS A 91 -14.16 34.57 -1.78
CA LYS A 91 -15.54 34.29 -1.36
C LYS A 91 -15.85 32.80 -1.23
N PHE A 92 -14.93 31.91 -1.61
CA PHE A 92 -15.15 30.47 -1.57
C PHE A 92 -14.62 29.86 -0.26
N GLY A 93 -15.28 30.19 0.85
CA GLY A 93 -14.92 29.78 2.20
C GLY A 93 -14.58 28.29 2.41
N PRO A 94 -15.28 27.32 1.77
CA PRO A 94 -14.97 25.89 1.94
C PRO A 94 -13.51 25.51 1.61
N VAL A 95 -12.94 26.06 0.53
CA VAL A 95 -11.58 25.72 0.11
C VAL A 95 -10.52 26.28 1.06
N TRP A 96 -10.80 27.44 1.66
CA TRP A 96 -9.97 27.98 2.73
C TRP A 96 -10.08 27.11 3.99
N ALA A 97 -11.29 26.65 4.33
CA ALA A 97 -11.53 25.77 5.48
C ALA A 97 -10.81 24.41 5.35
N GLU A 98 -10.59 23.91 4.14
CA GLU A 98 -9.89 22.65 3.85
C GLU A 98 -8.35 22.76 3.85
N ASN A 99 -7.80 23.98 3.77
CA ASN A 99 -6.36 24.20 3.56
C ASN A 99 -5.70 25.03 4.67
N ILE A 100 -6.31 25.11 5.86
CA ILE A 100 -5.76 25.87 7.01
C ILE A 100 -4.32 25.44 7.31
N CYS A 101 -4.07 24.13 7.33
CA CYS A 101 -2.76 23.55 7.64
C CYS A 101 -1.83 23.39 6.42
N ALA A 102 -2.13 24.07 5.30
CA ALA A 102 -1.36 23.90 4.07
C ALA A 102 0.02 24.58 4.09
N TYR A 103 0.19 25.60 4.93
CA TYR A 103 1.43 26.39 5.05
C TYR A 103 1.93 26.42 6.49
N PRO A 104 3.23 26.26 6.73
CA PRO A 104 3.83 26.31 8.06
C PRO A 104 4.12 27.75 8.50
N ASP A 105 3.13 28.64 8.32
CA ASP A 105 3.23 30.07 8.65
C ASP A 105 2.02 30.53 9.46
N SER A 106 2.27 31.28 10.52
CA SER A 106 1.27 31.75 11.46
C SER A 106 0.26 32.73 10.83
N GLU A 107 0.73 33.66 10.01
CA GLU A 107 -0.11 34.65 9.34
C GLU A 107 -0.98 33.99 8.27
N ALA A 108 -0.43 33.01 7.56
CA ALA A 108 -1.18 32.19 6.63
C ALA A 108 -2.32 31.47 7.37
N VAL A 109 -2.04 30.70 8.42
CA VAL A 109 -3.06 29.98 9.20
C VAL A 109 -4.19 30.92 9.64
N LEU A 110 -3.87 32.09 10.21
CA LEU A 110 -4.86 33.09 10.59
C LEU A 110 -5.66 33.59 9.39
N THR A 111 -5.02 33.86 8.27
CA THR A 111 -5.69 34.28 7.04
C THR A 111 -6.66 33.20 6.53
N PHE A 112 -6.27 31.92 6.52
CA PHE A 112 -7.15 30.83 6.13
C PHE A 112 -8.36 30.71 7.08
N ILE A 113 -8.13 30.87 8.38
CA ILE A 113 -9.18 30.88 9.41
C ILE A 113 -10.15 32.05 9.18
N GLU A 114 -9.65 33.27 8.97
CA GLU A 114 -10.45 34.47 8.68
C GLU A 114 -11.22 34.37 7.36
N ARG A 115 -10.70 33.63 6.37
CA ARG A 115 -11.39 33.44 5.08
C ARG A 115 -12.40 32.30 5.10
N SER A 116 -12.32 31.41 6.09
CA SER A 116 -13.21 30.26 6.26
C SER A 116 -14.58 30.59 6.90
N LEU A 117 -14.85 31.86 7.24
CA LEU A 117 -15.99 32.27 8.10
C LEU A 117 -17.30 31.54 7.75
N GLU A 118 -17.88 30.90 8.79
CA GLU A 118 -19.10 30.07 8.79
C GLU A 118 -18.97 28.62 8.30
N PHE A 119 -17.80 28.18 7.81
CA PHE A 119 -17.60 26.81 7.35
C PHE A 119 -16.88 25.93 8.38
N PRO A 120 -17.33 24.68 8.58
CA PRO A 120 -16.61 23.71 9.40
C PRO A 120 -15.21 23.42 8.82
N ARG A 121 -14.20 23.46 9.67
CA ARG A 121 -12.78 23.46 9.27
C ARG A 121 -12.18 22.06 9.18
N VAL A 122 -11.14 21.90 8.36
CA VAL A 122 -10.26 20.73 8.35
C VAL A 122 -8.91 21.15 8.92
N VAL A 123 -8.56 20.58 10.07
CA VAL A 123 -7.29 20.81 10.74
C VAL A 123 -6.46 19.54 10.62
N ASP A 124 -5.47 19.57 9.75
CA ASP A 124 -4.56 18.46 9.48
C ASP A 124 -3.17 18.80 10.05
N PHE A 125 -2.90 18.38 11.27
CA PHE A 125 -1.61 18.61 11.93
C PHE A 125 -0.48 17.88 11.24
N ASP A 126 -0.71 16.74 10.58
CA ASP A 126 0.35 16.02 9.88
C ASP A 126 0.86 16.84 8.69
N ARG A 127 -0.06 17.43 7.91
CA ARG A 127 0.29 18.36 6.83
C ARG A 127 1.02 19.60 7.34
N LEU A 128 0.59 20.14 8.49
CA LEU A 128 1.26 21.29 9.10
C LEU A 128 2.67 20.92 9.57
N LEU A 129 2.81 19.79 10.27
CA LEU A 129 4.08 19.28 10.79
C LEU A 129 5.09 19.03 9.67
N LEU A 130 4.66 18.48 8.53
CA LEU A 130 5.52 18.34 7.35
C LEU A 130 6.14 19.67 6.91
N GLY A 131 5.32 20.73 6.88
CA GLY A 131 5.80 22.08 6.59
C GLY A 131 6.70 22.63 7.69
N CYS A 132 6.28 22.51 8.95
CA CYS A 132 6.99 23.02 10.11
C CYS A 132 8.37 22.38 10.28
N TYR A 133 8.50 21.08 10.02
CA TYR A 133 9.79 20.38 10.01
C TYR A 133 10.66 20.83 8.84
N ALA A 134 10.08 21.08 7.66
CA ALA A 134 10.81 21.59 6.51
C ALA A 134 11.32 23.04 6.71
N THR A 135 10.54 23.90 7.37
CA THR A 135 10.88 25.31 7.62
C THR A 135 11.55 25.57 8.97
N LYS A 136 11.55 24.58 9.87
CA LYS A 136 11.99 24.67 11.27
C LYS A 136 11.23 25.74 12.08
N GLN A 137 9.93 25.88 11.83
CA GLN A 137 9.07 26.86 12.51
C GLN A 137 7.86 26.18 13.14
N GLU A 138 7.58 26.47 14.42
CA GLU A 138 6.48 25.86 15.18
C GLU A 138 5.31 26.82 15.50
N ALA A 139 5.47 28.13 15.26
CA ALA A 139 4.50 29.16 15.63
C ALA A 139 3.09 28.98 15.03
N ALA A 140 2.99 28.30 13.88
CA ALA A 140 1.70 27.97 13.27
C ALA A 140 0.91 26.93 14.09
N ILE A 141 1.61 26.03 14.80
CA ILE A 141 1.01 25.04 15.70
C ILE A 141 0.45 25.75 16.93
N ASP A 142 1.22 26.65 17.53
CA ASP A 142 0.82 27.46 18.68
C ASP A 142 -0.53 28.15 18.48
N ILE A 143 -0.73 28.73 17.29
CA ILE A 143 -1.98 29.43 16.97
C ILE A 143 -3.18 28.51 17.03
N LEU A 144 -3.08 27.30 16.47
CA LEU A 144 -4.20 26.36 16.44
C LEU A 144 -4.55 25.84 17.84
N LEU A 145 -3.54 25.70 18.72
CA LEU A 145 -3.72 25.21 20.09
C LEU A 145 -4.04 26.33 21.09
N SER A 146 -3.81 27.58 20.72
CA SER A 146 -4.06 28.75 21.56
C SER A 146 -5.50 28.81 22.09
N SER A 147 -5.67 29.50 23.23
CA SER A 147 -6.96 29.66 23.90
C SER A 147 -7.69 28.33 24.16
N CYS A 148 -6.94 27.31 24.62
CA CYS A 148 -7.46 25.97 24.93
C CYS A 148 -8.18 25.32 23.72
N GLY A 149 -7.58 25.45 22.53
CA GLY A 149 -8.11 24.86 21.29
C GLY A 149 -9.45 25.44 20.84
N ALA A 150 -9.76 26.70 21.15
CA ALA A 150 -11.01 27.34 20.74
C ALA A 150 -11.23 27.27 19.21
N LEU A 151 -10.15 27.36 18.43
CA LEU A 151 -10.19 27.20 16.97
C LEU A 151 -10.53 25.76 16.55
N LEU A 152 -9.99 24.76 17.25
CA LEU A 152 -10.26 23.34 17.00
C LEU A 152 -11.73 22.98 17.26
N LYS A 153 -12.39 23.62 18.22
CA LYS A 153 -13.81 23.37 18.54
C LYS A 153 -14.78 23.68 17.39
N THR A 154 -14.32 24.44 16.39
CA THR A 154 -15.09 24.75 15.16
C THR A 154 -14.84 23.78 14.01
N ALA A 155 -13.86 22.88 14.15
CA ALA A 155 -13.46 21.95 13.10
C ALA A 155 -14.50 20.82 12.90
N LYS A 156 -14.59 20.36 11.66
CA LYS A 156 -15.28 19.13 11.26
C LYS A 156 -14.34 17.93 11.25
N THR A 157 -13.08 18.16 10.88
CA THR A 157 -12.05 17.12 10.83
C THR A 157 -10.84 17.62 11.57
N ILE A 158 -10.33 16.82 12.50
CA ILE A 158 -9.03 17.00 13.13
C ILE A 158 -8.22 15.75 12.86
N THR A 159 -7.05 15.90 12.27
CA THR A 159 -6.13 14.81 12.00
C THR A 159 -4.77 15.10 12.61
N SER A 160 -4.31 14.23 13.50
CA SER A 160 -2.95 14.22 14.01
C SER A 160 -2.52 12.77 14.20
N SER A 161 -1.63 12.28 13.34
CA SER A 161 -0.94 11.01 13.53
C SER A 161 0.52 11.23 13.96
N LEU A 162 0.97 12.48 14.10
CA LEU A 162 2.37 12.86 14.30
C LEU A 162 3.30 12.28 13.24
N LEU A 163 2.76 12.08 12.03
CA LEU A 163 3.48 11.49 10.90
C LEU A 163 4.04 10.08 11.17
N VAL A 164 3.38 9.31 12.05
CA VAL A 164 3.87 8.02 12.60
C VAL A 164 4.01 6.87 11.61
N PHE A 165 3.86 7.10 10.31
CA PHE A 165 4.14 6.12 9.25
C PHE A 165 5.04 6.70 8.15
N SER A 166 5.65 7.86 8.42
CA SER A 166 6.57 8.53 7.52
C SER A 166 7.94 8.61 8.17
N LEU A 167 8.97 8.13 7.48
CA LEU A 167 10.34 8.31 7.92
C LEU A 167 10.72 9.79 7.74
N ILE A 168 10.63 10.56 8.83
CA ILE A 168 10.92 11.99 8.84
C ILE A 168 11.78 12.30 10.06
N ASP A 169 12.97 12.83 9.79
CA ASP A 169 13.80 13.42 10.83
C ASP A 169 13.21 14.77 11.23
N ALA A 170 12.71 14.86 12.46
CA ALA A 170 12.16 16.09 13.00
C ALA A 170 13.27 16.90 13.69
N PRO A 171 13.48 18.19 13.32
CA PRO A 171 14.48 19.05 13.93
C PRO A 171 14.08 19.59 15.31
N PHE A 172 12.83 19.38 15.72
CA PHE A 172 12.31 19.76 17.03
C PHE A 172 11.27 18.75 17.52
N ASP A 173 11.03 18.75 18.82
CA ASP A 173 10.19 17.78 19.50
C ASP A 173 8.76 18.29 19.67
N ALA A 174 7.89 17.97 18.71
CA ALA A 174 6.47 18.37 18.75
C ALA A 174 5.72 17.76 19.96
N LEU A 175 6.17 16.62 20.49
CA LEU A 175 5.60 15.97 21.66
C LEU A 175 6.03 16.63 22.98
N ARG A 176 7.16 17.33 23.02
CA ARG A 176 7.57 18.07 24.22
C ARG A 176 6.99 19.48 24.25
N THR A 177 6.76 20.10 23.09
CA THR A 177 6.37 21.51 23.02
C THR A 177 4.85 21.68 23.01
N HIS A 178 4.17 21.11 22.01
CA HIS A 178 2.81 21.55 21.64
C HIS A 178 1.77 20.44 21.65
N LEU A 179 2.13 19.28 21.10
CA LEU A 179 1.26 18.13 20.89
C LEU A 179 1.52 17.01 21.91
N GLY A 180 2.12 17.38 23.05
CA GLY A 180 2.51 16.48 24.12
C GLY A 180 1.38 16.02 25.04
N PRO A 181 1.70 15.08 25.95
CA PRO A 181 0.76 14.50 26.90
C PRO A 181 0.13 15.51 27.87
N ASP A 182 0.74 16.68 28.05
CA ASP A 182 0.20 17.73 28.95
C ASP A 182 -0.84 18.62 28.26
N THR A 183 -0.64 18.92 26.98
CA THR A 183 -1.46 19.93 26.26
C THR A 183 -2.55 19.26 25.45
N TRP A 184 -2.21 18.17 24.77
CA TRP A 184 -3.09 17.55 23.80
C TRP A 184 -4.31 16.89 24.46
N PRO A 185 -4.18 16.02 25.48
CA PRO A 185 -5.33 15.51 26.23
C PRO A 185 -6.19 16.62 26.86
N TYR A 186 -5.56 17.67 27.38
CA TYR A 186 -6.26 18.79 28.03
C TYR A 186 -7.24 19.51 27.10
N ILE A 187 -6.93 19.62 25.80
CA ILE A 187 -7.83 20.25 24.81
C ILE A 187 -9.11 19.42 24.60
N PHE A 188 -9.02 18.10 24.68
CA PHE A 188 -10.14 17.21 24.42
C PHE A 188 -10.91 16.83 25.68
N ASP A 189 -10.28 16.88 26.84
CA ASP A 189 -10.89 16.44 28.09
C ASP A 189 -12.18 17.20 28.38
N CYS A 190 -13.27 16.43 28.45
CA CYS A 190 -14.64 16.88 28.69
C CYS A 190 -15.09 18.06 27.78
N SER A 191 -14.48 18.22 26.61
CA SER A 191 -14.72 19.36 25.71
C SER A 191 -15.84 19.06 24.70
N VAL A 192 -16.54 20.13 24.28
CA VAL A 192 -17.64 20.06 23.31
C VAL A 192 -17.16 20.48 21.93
N PHE A 193 -17.27 19.56 20.96
CA PHE A 193 -16.94 19.80 19.55
C PHE A 193 -18.19 19.66 18.67
N GLY A 194 -18.91 20.76 18.47
CA GLY A 194 -20.25 20.73 17.87
C GLY A 194 -20.33 20.29 16.40
N ASN A 195 -19.21 20.38 15.66
CA ASN A 195 -19.13 20.07 14.23
C ASN A 195 -18.23 18.88 13.90
N LEU A 196 -17.49 18.33 14.87
CA LEU A 196 -16.46 17.32 14.64
C LEU A 196 -17.09 15.98 14.27
N THR A 197 -16.80 15.52 13.05
CA THR A 197 -17.23 14.22 12.51
C THR A 197 -16.07 13.24 12.37
N THR A 198 -14.85 13.74 12.22
CA THR A 198 -13.65 12.92 12.02
C THR A 198 -12.56 13.34 12.99
N LEU A 199 -12.06 12.39 13.77
CA LEU A 199 -10.94 12.59 14.68
C LEU A 199 -9.90 11.49 14.46
N VAL A 200 -8.69 11.89 14.06
CA VAL A 200 -7.48 11.08 14.17
C VAL A 200 -6.66 11.68 15.31
N TYR A 201 -6.54 10.94 16.41
CA TYR A 201 -5.92 11.37 17.66
C TYR A 201 -4.71 10.49 17.95
N HIS A 202 -3.53 11.10 18.03
CA HIS A 202 -2.33 10.41 18.49
C HIS A 202 -2.37 10.28 20.01
N MET A 203 -1.90 9.14 20.52
CA MET A 203 -1.77 8.84 21.94
C MET A 203 -0.32 8.56 22.27
N THR A 204 0.13 8.98 23.45
CA THR A 204 1.41 8.56 24.03
C THR A 204 1.17 7.68 25.28
N GLY A 205 2.20 7.00 25.79
CA GLY A 205 2.07 5.88 26.74
C GLY A 205 1.26 6.14 28.02
N ASP A 206 1.26 7.38 28.52
CA ASP A 206 0.56 7.77 29.76
C ASP A 206 -0.81 8.43 29.51
N GLU A 207 -1.23 8.59 28.25
CA GLU A 207 -2.46 9.32 27.92
C GLU A 207 -3.72 8.46 28.09
N THR A 208 -4.81 9.13 28.48
CA THR A 208 -6.15 8.53 28.57
C THR A 208 -6.93 8.71 27.27
N PHE A 209 -8.01 7.94 27.13
CA PHE A 209 -8.91 8.00 25.97
C PHE A 209 -9.53 9.42 25.86
N PRO A 210 -9.62 10.03 24.66
CA PRO A 210 -10.17 11.38 24.53
C PRO A 210 -11.66 11.43 24.91
N THR A 211 -12.00 12.22 25.93
CA THR A 211 -13.36 12.34 26.51
C THR A 211 -14.16 13.48 25.88
N ILE A 212 -14.65 13.28 24.66
CA ILE A 212 -15.40 14.33 23.93
C ILE A 212 -16.91 14.24 24.21
N VAL A 213 -17.47 15.31 24.75
CA VAL A 213 -18.90 15.39 25.08
C VAL A 213 -19.73 15.79 23.86
N ASN A 214 -20.91 15.17 23.71
CA ASN A 214 -21.86 15.42 22.60
C ASN A 214 -21.21 15.24 21.22
N SER A 215 -20.38 14.20 21.11
CA SER A 215 -19.63 13.91 19.90
C SER A 215 -20.56 13.55 18.73
N LYS A 216 -20.35 14.19 17.58
CA LYS A 216 -20.90 13.78 16.28
C LYS A 216 -19.88 12.97 15.47
N ILE A 217 -18.87 12.41 16.14
CA ILE A 217 -17.81 11.65 15.50
C ILE A 217 -18.43 10.44 14.81
N GLU A 218 -18.25 10.38 13.50
CA GLU A 218 -18.58 9.26 12.62
C GLU A 218 -17.34 8.41 12.35
N ARG A 219 -16.14 9.03 12.35
CA ARG A 219 -14.86 8.35 12.20
C ARG A 219 -13.92 8.70 13.35
N LEU A 220 -13.60 7.72 14.18
CA LEU A 220 -12.59 7.80 15.23
C LEU A 220 -11.39 6.95 14.85
N GLU A 221 -10.20 7.51 15.00
CA GLU A 221 -8.94 6.80 14.80
C GLU A 221 -7.97 7.20 15.90
N LEU A 222 -7.60 6.23 16.73
CA LEU A 222 -6.61 6.41 17.79
C LEU A 222 -5.32 5.75 17.37
N ILE A 223 -4.21 6.47 17.48
CA ILE A 223 -2.91 5.97 17.04
C ILE A 223 -1.88 6.15 18.14
N SER A 224 -1.35 5.06 18.66
CA SER A 224 -0.27 5.13 19.64
C SER A 224 1.07 5.43 18.98
N VAL A 225 1.75 6.45 19.50
CA VAL A 225 3.01 6.98 18.98
C VAL A 225 4.09 6.88 20.06
N THR A 226 5.25 6.34 19.68
CA THR A 226 6.45 6.39 20.49
C THR A 226 7.47 7.32 19.86
N LYS A 227 8.24 7.97 20.73
CA LYS A 227 9.29 8.90 20.33
C LYS A 227 10.65 8.23 20.51
N ARG A 228 11.49 8.32 19.48
CA ARG A 228 12.93 8.02 19.55
C ARG A 228 13.71 9.31 19.41
N THR A 229 14.72 9.48 20.27
CA THR A 229 15.64 10.61 20.22
C THR A 229 16.96 10.12 19.65
N ILE A 230 17.42 10.74 18.57
CA ILE A 230 18.68 10.41 17.90
C ILE A 230 19.63 11.56 18.19
N ILE A 231 20.79 11.25 18.76
CA ILE A 231 21.85 12.23 19.04
C ILE A 231 23.00 11.90 18.10
N GLU A 232 23.24 12.75 17.11
CA GLU A 232 24.31 12.60 16.14
C GLU A 232 25.43 13.60 16.43
N GLN A 233 26.67 13.11 16.49
CA GLN A 233 27.83 13.97 16.60
C GLN A 233 28.09 14.64 15.24
N VAL A 234 27.99 15.97 15.20
CA VAL A 234 28.19 16.76 13.97
C VAL A 234 29.66 17.12 13.81
N ASP A 235 30.34 17.44 14.91
CA ASP A 235 31.76 17.81 14.97
C ASP A 235 32.39 17.30 16.29
N ASP A 236 33.71 17.45 16.45
CA ASP A 236 34.47 17.01 17.64
C ASP A 236 33.94 17.57 18.98
N PHE A 237 33.11 18.62 18.95
CA PHE A 237 32.53 19.28 20.13
C PHE A 237 31.02 19.54 20.06
N ASP A 238 30.33 19.12 18.99
CA ASP A 238 28.92 19.47 18.79
C ASP A 238 28.04 18.26 18.43
N PHE A 239 26.83 18.26 18.99
CA PHE A 239 25.84 17.20 18.80
C PHE A 239 24.55 17.81 18.28
N SER A 240 24.03 17.25 17.18
CA SER A 240 22.66 17.51 16.75
C SER A 240 21.72 16.49 17.39
N THR A 241 20.57 16.97 17.85
CA THR A 241 19.49 16.09 18.32
C THR A 241 18.37 16.11 17.29
N SER A 242 18.06 14.94 16.75
CA SER A 242 16.92 14.70 15.86
C SER A 242 15.88 13.87 16.58
N TYR A 243 14.61 14.09 16.24
CA TYR A 243 13.48 13.38 16.84
C TYR A 243 12.78 12.55 15.77
N TYR A 244 12.38 11.35 16.16
CA TYR A 244 11.70 10.41 15.27
C TYR A 244 10.46 9.84 15.96
N ASN A 245 9.32 9.87 15.27
CA ASN A 245 8.06 9.31 15.76
C ASN A 245 7.82 7.97 15.05
N SER A 246 7.57 6.91 15.82
CA SER A 246 7.32 5.56 15.30
C SER A 246 6.05 4.94 15.87
N PRO A 247 5.42 3.98 15.18
CA PRO A 247 4.30 3.24 15.73
C PRO A 247 4.73 2.53 17.01
N ALA A 248 3.92 2.66 18.05
CA ALA A 248 4.27 2.24 19.39
C ALA A 248 4.05 0.75 19.68
N TRP A 249 4.31 -0.19 18.75
CA TRP A 249 3.90 -1.60 18.92
C TRP A 249 4.39 -2.27 20.23
N ASP A 250 5.60 -1.95 20.67
CA ASP A 250 6.22 -2.52 21.88
C ASP A 250 6.03 -1.66 23.15
N ASP A 251 5.56 -0.42 23.00
CA ASP A 251 5.46 0.59 24.07
C ASP A 251 4.12 1.34 23.93
N THR A 252 3.05 0.55 23.79
CA THR A 252 1.67 1.02 23.61
C THR A 252 1.07 1.49 24.94
N PRO A 253 0.22 2.53 24.94
CA PRO A 253 -0.64 2.83 26.07
C PRO A 253 -1.48 1.61 26.43
N THR A 254 -1.53 1.35 27.74
CA THR A 254 -2.11 0.15 28.31
C THR A 254 -3.48 0.46 28.88
N PHE A 255 -4.52 -0.21 28.38
CA PHE A 255 -5.90 -0.01 28.81
C PHE A 255 -6.42 -1.24 29.54
N SER A 256 -7.25 -1.04 30.56
CA SER A 256 -8.18 -2.09 30.97
C SER A 256 -9.31 -2.20 29.95
N THR A 257 -9.88 -3.39 29.81
CA THR A 257 -11.06 -3.62 28.95
C THR A 257 -12.19 -2.65 29.31
N ASP A 258 -12.47 -2.44 30.60
CA ASP A 258 -13.51 -1.53 31.11
C ASP A 258 -13.29 -0.08 30.65
N ASN A 259 -12.05 0.42 30.76
CA ASN A 259 -11.72 1.78 30.39
C ASN A 259 -11.86 1.99 28.89
N LEU A 260 -11.42 1.01 28.09
CA LEU A 260 -11.55 1.06 26.65
C LEU A 260 -13.01 1.07 26.21
N LEU A 261 -13.82 0.15 26.73
CA LEU A 261 -15.25 0.06 26.40
C LEU A 261 -16.00 1.33 26.81
N SER A 262 -15.71 1.87 27.99
CA SER A 262 -16.29 3.12 28.48
C SER A 262 -15.94 4.30 27.56
N GLY A 263 -14.70 4.38 27.08
CA GLY A 263 -14.27 5.39 26.11
C GLY A 263 -14.99 5.26 24.77
N LEU A 264 -15.10 4.04 24.24
CA LEU A 264 -15.81 3.76 22.99
C LEU A 264 -17.31 4.12 23.07
N GLN A 265 -17.94 3.89 24.22
CA GLN A 265 -19.35 4.18 24.44
C GLN A 265 -19.68 5.68 24.34
N LEU A 266 -18.70 6.57 24.50
CA LEU A 266 -18.88 8.02 24.28
C LEU A 266 -19.16 8.36 22.79
N HIS A 267 -18.90 7.41 21.88
CA HIS A 267 -18.95 7.60 20.44
C HIS A 267 -20.05 6.78 19.76
N MET A 268 -21.27 6.80 20.30
CA MET A 268 -22.46 6.07 19.79
C MET A 268 -22.81 6.32 18.32
N LYS A 269 -22.30 7.41 17.71
CA LYS A 269 -22.52 7.78 16.30
C LYS A 269 -21.40 7.32 15.36
N ALA A 270 -20.36 6.71 15.90
CA ALA A 270 -19.23 6.26 15.11
C ALA A 270 -19.67 5.14 14.15
N ARG A 271 -19.38 5.33 12.87
CA ARG A 271 -19.48 4.33 11.81
C ARG A 271 -18.18 3.59 11.61
N SER A 272 -17.06 4.27 11.86
CA SER A 272 -15.72 3.72 11.76
C SER A 272 -14.92 4.01 13.02
N ILE A 273 -14.42 2.97 13.68
CA ILE A 273 -13.46 3.08 14.77
C ILE A 273 -12.19 2.33 14.38
N LYS A 274 -11.03 2.99 14.49
CA LYS A 274 -9.71 2.37 14.31
C LYS A 274 -8.87 2.61 15.55
N LEU A 275 -8.42 1.54 16.18
CA LEU A 275 -7.54 1.56 17.35
C LEU A 275 -6.19 0.98 16.92
N ARG A 276 -5.18 1.82 16.75
CA ARG A 276 -3.86 1.41 16.26
C ARG A 276 -2.85 1.32 17.40
N ALA A 277 -2.24 0.14 17.55
CA ALA A 277 -1.25 -0.17 18.58
C ALA A 277 -1.80 0.08 20.00
N VAL A 278 -2.89 -0.59 20.34
CA VAL A 278 -3.51 -0.55 21.67
C VAL A 278 -3.23 -1.86 22.40
N HIS A 279 -2.71 -1.79 23.63
CA HIS A 279 -2.52 -2.96 24.48
C HIS A 279 -3.58 -2.98 25.56
N VAL A 280 -4.30 -4.10 25.63
CA VAL A 280 -5.36 -4.30 26.61
C VAL A 280 -4.92 -5.33 27.63
N VAL A 281 -4.90 -4.91 28.89
CA VAL A 281 -4.51 -5.73 30.05
C VAL A 281 -5.71 -5.99 30.96
N GLY A 282 -5.74 -7.18 31.54
CA GLY A 282 -6.82 -7.60 32.45
C GLY A 282 -8.09 -8.07 31.73
N GLY A 283 -8.93 -8.83 32.45
CA GLY A 283 -10.23 -9.30 31.93
C GLY A 283 -10.70 -10.67 32.42
N SER A 284 -9.87 -11.48 33.10
CA SER A 284 -10.20 -12.88 33.37
C SER A 284 -11.16 -13.15 34.55
N GLY A 285 -12.05 -12.23 34.95
CA GLY A 285 -12.88 -12.48 36.14
C GLY A 285 -14.17 -11.68 36.34
N ARG A 286 -14.54 -10.76 35.45
CA ARG A 286 -15.82 -10.03 35.55
C ARG A 286 -16.61 -10.23 34.27
N ASN A 287 -17.88 -10.62 34.39
CA ASN A 287 -18.81 -10.62 33.28
C ASN A 287 -19.07 -9.17 32.89
N LEU A 288 -18.38 -8.68 31.86
CA LEU A 288 -18.63 -7.36 31.30
C LEU A 288 -19.85 -7.40 30.40
N GLU A 289 -20.70 -6.38 30.52
CA GLU A 289 -21.84 -6.22 29.61
C GLU A 289 -21.34 -5.66 28.27
N PRO A 290 -21.79 -6.22 27.14
CA PRO A 290 -21.49 -5.65 25.83
C PRO A 290 -21.98 -4.20 25.71
N ILE A 291 -21.18 -3.36 25.06
CA ILE A 291 -21.60 -2.00 24.68
C ILE A 291 -22.35 -2.03 23.35
N ASP A 292 -23.35 -1.15 23.22
CA ASP A 292 -24.12 -0.98 21.99
C ASP A 292 -23.61 0.24 21.20
N LEU A 293 -23.11 0.00 20.00
CA LEU A 293 -22.67 1.00 19.03
C LEU A 293 -23.47 0.81 17.73
N PRO A 294 -24.74 1.28 17.69
CA PRO A 294 -25.73 0.85 16.70
C PRO A 294 -25.43 1.26 15.25
N LEU A 295 -24.55 2.24 15.06
CA LEU A 295 -24.14 2.75 13.75
C LEU A 295 -22.77 2.23 13.29
N LEU A 296 -22.10 1.41 14.10
CA LEU A 296 -20.76 0.93 13.79
C LEU A 296 -20.78 -0.03 12.61
N GLU A 297 -20.11 0.36 11.53
CA GLU A 297 -19.98 -0.41 10.30
C GLU A 297 -18.60 -1.09 10.24
N THR A 298 -17.56 -0.40 10.68
CA THR A 298 -16.18 -0.89 10.63
C THR A 298 -15.43 -0.68 11.94
N LEU A 299 -14.77 -1.73 12.42
CA LEU A 299 -13.90 -1.70 13.58
C LEU A 299 -12.53 -2.27 13.19
N CYS A 300 -11.47 -1.48 13.34
CA CYS A 300 -10.10 -1.96 13.16
C CYS A 300 -9.39 -1.97 14.51
N LEU A 301 -8.95 -3.14 14.95
CA LEU A 301 -8.21 -3.32 16.19
C LEU A 301 -6.78 -3.74 15.87
N GLN A 302 -5.80 -2.98 16.35
CA GLN A 302 -4.39 -3.30 16.16
C GLN A 302 -3.66 -3.27 17.50
N GLY A 303 -2.90 -4.32 17.82
CA GLY A 303 -2.18 -4.43 19.10
C GLY A 303 -1.43 -5.74 19.26
N PRO A 304 -0.69 -5.94 20.36
CA PRO A 304 0.20 -7.09 20.53
C PRO A 304 -0.49 -8.40 20.93
N ASN A 305 -1.78 -8.40 21.31
CA ASN A 305 -2.46 -9.59 21.82
C ASN A 305 -3.78 -9.86 21.08
N ALA A 306 -3.74 -10.76 20.10
CA ALA A 306 -4.89 -11.11 19.27
C ALA A 306 -6.08 -11.65 20.09
N GLU A 307 -5.86 -12.47 21.12
CA GLU A 307 -6.96 -13.01 21.93
C GLU A 307 -7.72 -11.91 22.67
N ARG A 308 -7.00 -10.95 23.25
CA ARG A 308 -7.61 -9.80 23.95
C ARG A 308 -8.36 -8.89 22.99
N LEU A 309 -7.81 -8.64 21.80
CA LEU A 309 -8.50 -7.88 20.77
C LEU A 309 -9.78 -8.57 20.30
N MET A 310 -9.75 -9.91 20.19
CA MET A 310 -10.93 -10.71 19.86
C MET A 310 -11.97 -10.70 21.00
N GLU A 311 -11.55 -10.75 22.26
CA GLU A 311 -12.44 -10.64 23.42
C GLU A 311 -13.20 -9.31 23.40
N ILE A 312 -12.50 -8.18 23.17
CA ILE A 312 -13.11 -6.84 23.06
C ILE A 312 -14.18 -6.81 21.97
N HIS A 313 -13.93 -7.43 20.81
CA HIS A 313 -14.90 -7.51 19.74
C HIS A 313 -16.21 -8.19 20.18
N THR A 314 -16.15 -9.24 21.00
CA THR A 314 -17.36 -9.92 21.50
C THR A 314 -18.20 -9.04 22.43
N LEU A 315 -17.60 -7.98 22.99
CA LEU A 315 -18.23 -7.00 23.87
C LEU A 315 -18.73 -5.76 23.12
N ILE A 316 -18.72 -5.75 21.78
CA ILE A 316 -19.22 -4.64 20.96
C ILE A 316 -20.35 -5.13 20.05
N ALA A 317 -21.57 -4.64 20.26
CA ALA A 317 -22.76 -4.93 19.44
C ALA A 317 -23.21 -3.67 18.67
N PRO A 318 -23.98 -3.77 17.56
CA PRO A 318 -24.33 -4.94 16.77
C PRO A 318 -23.36 -5.13 15.59
N LEU A 319 -22.04 -5.05 15.84
CA LEU A 319 -21.06 -5.08 14.76
C LEU A 319 -21.18 -6.39 13.96
N ARG A 320 -21.40 -6.26 12.65
CA ARG A 320 -21.37 -7.42 11.76
C ARG A 320 -19.95 -7.95 11.67
N THR A 321 -19.79 -9.26 11.62
CA THR A 321 -18.49 -9.92 11.43
C THR A 321 -17.76 -9.51 10.15
N SER A 322 -18.43 -8.93 9.15
CA SER A 322 -17.77 -8.38 7.96
C SER A 322 -17.05 -7.04 8.22
N GLY A 323 -17.39 -6.35 9.32
CA GLY A 323 -16.90 -5.01 9.64
C GLY A 323 -15.66 -5.00 10.52
N LEU A 324 -15.28 -6.13 11.14
CA LEU A 324 -14.09 -6.19 11.99
C LEU A 324 -12.85 -6.56 11.18
N THR A 325 -11.76 -5.87 11.47
CA THR A 325 -10.41 -6.16 10.99
C THR A 325 -9.46 -6.15 12.17
N LEU A 326 -8.69 -7.21 12.36
CA LEU A 326 -7.72 -7.32 13.45
C LEU A 326 -6.31 -7.47 12.90
N VAL A 327 -5.39 -6.70 13.46
CA VAL A 327 -3.97 -6.74 13.15
C VAL A 327 -3.22 -7.00 14.46
N SER A 328 -2.38 -8.02 14.52
CA SER A 328 -1.64 -8.34 15.74
C SER A 328 -0.21 -8.72 15.46
N SER A 329 0.61 -8.62 16.50
CA SER A 329 1.81 -9.45 16.63
C SER A 329 1.46 -10.70 17.44
N THR A 330 2.06 -11.83 17.12
CA THR A 330 2.00 -13.07 17.91
C THR A 330 3.33 -13.81 17.77
N ASP A 331 3.90 -14.24 18.89
CA ASP A 331 5.09 -15.09 18.88
C ASP A 331 4.72 -16.56 18.61
N GLU A 332 3.43 -16.90 18.66
CA GLU A 332 2.95 -18.25 18.42
C GLU A 332 2.96 -18.60 16.92
N PHE A 333 3.24 -19.88 16.65
CA PHE A 333 3.23 -20.43 15.29
C PHE A 333 1.81 -20.50 14.72
N THR A 334 0.86 -20.92 15.55
CA THR A 334 -0.55 -21.07 15.19
C THR A 334 -1.34 -19.86 15.69
N PRO A 335 -2.18 -19.21 14.84
CA PRO A 335 -3.07 -18.16 15.31
C PRO A 335 -4.06 -18.68 16.37
N PRO A 336 -4.52 -17.84 17.32
CA PRO A 336 -5.51 -18.26 18.30
C PRO A 336 -6.79 -18.80 17.67
N LEU A 337 -7.41 -19.79 18.32
CA LEU A 337 -8.63 -20.44 17.82
C LEU A 337 -9.78 -19.44 17.59
N SER A 338 -9.85 -18.40 18.42
CA SER A 338 -10.82 -17.31 18.29
C SER A 338 -10.65 -16.56 16.96
N ALA A 339 -9.42 -16.27 16.55
CA ALA A 339 -9.11 -15.63 15.27
C ALA A 339 -9.43 -16.53 14.07
N LEU A 340 -9.12 -17.83 14.16
CA LEU A 340 -9.46 -18.82 13.14
C LEU A 340 -10.98 -18.99 13.00
N SER A 341 -11.72 -19.03 14.11
CA SER A 341 -13.18 -19.08 14.11
C SER A 341 -13.78 -17.84 13.47
N TYR A 342 -13.30 -16.65 13.85
CA TYR A 342 -13.84 -15.39 13.35
C TYR A 342 -13.57 -15.16 11.86
N SER A 343 -12.37 -15.48 11.39
CA SER A 343 -12.06 -15.43 9.96
C SER A 343 -12.90 -16.40 9.14
N GLY A 344 -13.59 -17.34 9.79
CA GLY A 344 -14.47 -18.30 9.14
C GLY A 344 -13.72 -19.32 8.31
N VAL A 345 -12.42 -19.52 8.56
CA VAL A 345 -11.62 -20.57 7.91
C VAL A 345 -11.66 -21.88 8.70
N LEU A 346 -11.92 -21.81 10.01
CA LEU A 346 -11.98 -22.99 10.87
C LEU A 346 -13.08 -23.94 10.41
N ASN A 347 -12.73 -25.23 10.27
CA ASN A 347 -13.62 -26.31 9.83
C ASN A 347 -14.27 -26.10 8.45
N GLN A 348 -13.76 -25.17 7.62
CA GLN A 348 -14.24 -25.02 6.25
C GLN A 348 -13.45 -25.95 5.32
N PRO A 349 -14.12 -26.78 4.49
CA PRO A 349 -13.47 -27.50 3.42
C PRO A 349 -13.23 -26.59 2.22
N GLY A 350 -12.30 -26.96 1.35
CA GLY A 350 -12.09 -26.27 0.08
C GLY A 350 -11.32 -24.95 0.21
N LEU A 351 -10.52 -24.79 1.26
CA LEU A 351 -9.74 -23.59 1.49
C LEU A 351 -8.67 -23.39 0.41
N THR A 352 -8.34 -22.12 0.20
CA THR A 352 -7.21 -21.69 -0.62
C THR A 352 -6.09 -21.19 0.29
N LEU A 353 -4.93 -21.83 0.21
CA LEU A 353 -3.68 -21.38 0.79
C LEU A 353 -2.93 -20.52 -0.23
N THR A 354 -2.70 -19.26 0.10
CA THR A 354 -1.88 -18.34 -0.70
C THR A 354 -0.58 -18.05 0.03
N ILE A 355 0.55 -18.28 -0.62
CA ILE A 355 1.89 -18.00 -0.10
C ILE A 355 2.49 -16.85 -0.89
N GLU A 356 2.79 -15.77 -0.19
CA GLU A 356 3.40 -14.57 -0.75
C GLU A 356 4.81 -14.41 -0.16
N ALA A 357 5.83 -14.68 -0.97
CA ALA A 357 7.19 -14.84 -0.45
C ALA A 357 8.18 -13.81 -1.01
N GLY A 358 9.08 -13.35 -0.14
CA GLY A 358 10.19 -12.44 -0.46
C GLY A 358 11.49 -12.90 0.20
N TYR A 359 12.52 -12.05 0.21
CA TYR A 359 13.88 -12.45 0.61
C TYR A 359 14.00 -12.87 2.08
N ASP A 360 13.39 -12.11 3.00
CA ASP A 360 13.49 -12.36 4.45
C ASP A 360 12.15 -12.73 5.09
N VAL A 361 11.05 -12.71 4.33
CA VAL A 361 9.68 -12.82 4.87
C VAL A 361 8.75 -13.58 3.93
N HIS A 362 7.82 -14.31 4.53
CA HIS A 362 6.70 -14.96 3.87
C HIS A 362 5.39 -14.55 4.52
N TRP A 363 4.36 -14.38 3.72
CA TRP A 363 2.98 -14.31 4.17
C TRP A 363 2.24 -15.56 3.72
N SER A 364 1.75 -16.33 4.68
CA SER A 364 0.76 -17.38 4.42
C SER A 364 -0.62 -16.76 4.60
N THR A 365 -1.56 -17.02 3.69
CA THR A 365 -2.94 -16.57 3.78
C THR A 365 -3.88 -17.73 3.51
N LEU A 366 -4.72 -18.08 4.49
CA LEU A 366 -5.83 -19.00 4.30
C LEU A 366 -7.09 -18.21 3.98
N SER A 367 -7.83 -18.68 2.99
CA SER A 367 -9.01 -17.98 2.48
C SER A 367 -10.11 -18.92 2.03
N THR A 368 -11.35 -18.47 2.17
CA THR A 368 -12.52 -19.21 1.69
C THR A 368 -12.56 -19.23 0.15
N PRO A 369 -13.10 -20.30 -0.48
CA PRO A 369 -12.98 -20.55 -1.92
C PRO A 369 -13.57 -19.47 -2.86
N ASN A 370 -14.46 -18.60 -2.36
CA ASN A 370 -15.09 -17.54 -3.16
C ASN A 370 -14.28 -16.23 -3.20
N THR A 371 -13.08 -16.24 -2.65
CA THR A 371 -12.27 -15.03 -2.56
C THR A 371 -11.42 -14.84 -3.83
N ASP A 372 -11.58 -13.67 -4.46
CA ASP A 372 -11.04 -13.37 -5.80
C ASP A 372 -9.50 -13.47 -5.87
N THR A 373 -8.97 -14.14 -6.90
CA THR A 373 -7.52 -14.37 -7.10
C THR A 373 -6.91 -13.34 -8.03
N SER A 374 -7.10 -12.06 -7.69
CA SER A 374 -6.43 -10.96 -8.38
C SER A 374 -4.90 -11.06 -8.26
N CYS A 375 -4.15 -10.46 -9.18
CA CYS A 375 -2.67 -10.31 -9.12
C CYS A 375 -2.20 -9.38 -8.00
N ILE A 376 -3.09 -9.00 -7.09
CA ILE A 376 -2.81 -8.08 -6.01
C ILE A 376 -2.40 -8.88 -4.77
N ASN A 377 -1.59 -8.27 -3.90
CA ASN A 377 -1.15 -8.90 -2.66
C ASN A 377 -2.36 -9.36 -1.84
N THR A 378 -2.42 -10.66 -1.56
CA THR A 378 -3.57 -11.28 -0.92
C THR A 378 -3.56 -11.00 0.57
N PHE A 379 -2.38 -10.96 1.22
CA PHE A 379 -2.26 -10.68 2.64
C PHE A 379 -2.82 -9.30 3.01
N SER A 380 -2.63 -8.27 2.18
CA SER A 380 -3.12 -6.91 2.45
C SER A 380 -4.39 -6.54 1.70
N ASP A 381 -5.06 -7.50 1.05
CA ASP A 381 -6.17 -7.26 0.11
C ASP A 381 -5.83 -6.22 -0.98
N GLY A 382 -4.54 -6.02 -1.24
CA GLY A 382 -4.04 -5.01 -2.17
C GLY A 382 -3.95 -3.59 -1.68
N GLU A 383 -4.27 -3.36 -0.41
CA GLU A 383 -4.02 -2.09 0.21
C GLU A 383 -2.55 -2.00 0.60
N ASN A 384 -1.94 -0.83 0.36
CA ASN A 384 -0.64 -0.51 0.92
C ASN A 384 -0.86 -0.04 2.36
N GLN A 385 -0.86 -0.98 3.30
CA GLN A 385 -1.00 -0.68 4.73
C GLN A 385 0.40 -0.65 5.35
N ASP A 386 0.84 0.54 5.79
CA ASP A 386 2.20 0.79 6.30
C ASP A 386 2.59 -0.11 7.48
N PHE A 387 1.62 -0.70 8.19
CA PHE A 387 1.83 -1.62 9.31
C PHE A 387 1.82 -3.11 8.93
N LEU A 388 1.37 -3.46 7.71
CA LEU A 388 1.43 -4.82 7.15
C LEU A 388 2.62 -4.98 6.19
N THR A 389 3.65 -4.14 6.30
CA THR A 389 4.78 -4.21 5.37
C THR A 389 5.47 -5.57 5.47
N ALA A 390 5.86 -6.09 4.32
CA ALA A 390 6.42 -7.42 4.22
C ALA A 390 7.85 -7.52 4.78
N GLU A 391 8.45 -6.45 5.32
CA GLU A 391 9.92 -6.39 5.46
C GLU A 391 10.42 -5.94 6.82
N GLU A 392 9.61 -5.18 7.57
CA GLU A 392 10.08 -4.68 8.87
C GLU A 392 10.00 -5.78 9.93
N SER A 393 11.12 -6.04 10.60
CA SER A 393 11.17 -6.84 11.84
C SER A 393 10.53 -6.05 12.98
N GLY A 394 9.66 -6.68 13.77
CA GLY A 394 8.92 -6.00 14.87
C GLY A 394 7.59 -5.38 14.44
N SER A 395 7.12 -5.65 13.22
CA SER A 395 5.79 -5.25 12.74
C SER A 395 4.71 -6.27 13.11
N ALA A 396 3.45 -5.93 12.85
CA ALA A 396 2.36 -6.89 12.84
C ALA A 396 2.70 -8.12 11.99
N ASN A 397 2.33 -9.29 12.49
CA ASN A 397 2.63 -10.56 11.86
C ASN A 397 1.40 -11.48 11.74
N LEU A 398 0.23 -11.00 12.15
CA LEU A 398 -1.07 -11.65 12.02
C LEU A 398 -2.10 -10.62 11.55
N TYR A 399 -2.89 -10.98 10.56
CA TYR A 399 -3.96 -10.14 10.03
C TYR A 399 -5.22 -10.96 9.77
N VAL A 400 -6.31 -10.59 10.43
CA VAL A 400 -7.52 -11.38 10.54
C VAL A 400 -8.71 -10.55 10.04
N ARG A 401 -9.47 -11.13 9.12
CA ARG A 401 -10.65 -10.51 8.52
C ARG A 401 -11.68 -11.55 8.09
N SER A 402 -12.89 -11.12 7.76
CA SER A 402 -13.94 -12.04 7.37
C SER A 402 -13.52 -12.85 6.12
N GLY A 403 -13.58 -14.17 6.22
CA GLY A 403 -13.24 -15.11 5.16
C GLY A 403 -11.75 -15.33 4.90
N ARG A 404 -10.84 -14.64 5.63
CA ARG A 404 -9.38 -14.70 5.40
C ARG A 404 -8.56 -14.50 6.68
N ILE A 405 -7.44 -15.20 6.78
CA ILE A 405 -6.42 -14.98 7.82
C ILE A 405 -5.04 -15.06 7.21
N SER A 406 -4.18 -14.11 7.55
CA SER A 406 -2.83 -13.97 7.02
C SER A 406 -1.81 -13.94 8.15
N ARG A 407 -0.71 -14.68 8.00
CA ARG A 407 0.39 -14.76 8.97
C ARG A 407 1.71 -14.48 8.27
N LYS A 408 2.52 -13.59 8.85
CA LYS A 408 3.88 -13.25 8.42
C LYS A 408 4.91 -14.08 9.17
N THR A 409 5.72 -14.86 8.49
CA THR A 409 6.84 -15.60 9.08
C THR A 409 8.16 -15.10 8.52
N SER A 410 9.23 -15.24 9.30
CA SER A 410 10.59 -15.00 8.81
C SER A 410 11.00 -16.14 7.88
N ALA A 411 11.56 -15.82 6.72
CA ALA A 411 12.07 -16.81 5.76
C ALA A 411 13.21 -17.68 6.30
N ARG A 412 13.79 -17.32 7.46
CA ARG A 412 14.90 -18.02 8.09
C ARG A 412 14.48 -19.04 9.14
N GLN A 413 13.19 -19.13 9.48
CA GLN A 413 12.70 -20.12 10.43
C GLN A 413 12.39 -21.44 9.71
N GLU A 414 13.25 -22.45 9.96
CA GLU A 414 13.18 -23.81 9.36
C GLU A 414 11.90 -24.59 9.75
N HIS A 415 11.16 -24.12 10.75
CA HIS A 415 9.94 -24.76 11.23
C HIS A 415 8.83 -23.71 11.34
N HIS A 416 8.03 -23.57 10.28
CA HIS A 416 6.83 -22.75 10.27
C HIS A 416 5.64 -23.60 9.86
N ASP A 417 4.55 -23.49 10.62
CA ASP A 417 3.28 -24.09 10.24
C ASP A 417 2.60 -23.21 9.18
N ALA A 418 2.85 -23.52 7.91
CA ALA A 418 2.22 -22.83 6.79
C ALA A 418 0.69 -22.98 6.79
N PHE A 419 0.14 -23.98 7.49
CA PHE A 419 -1.28 -24.30 7.55
C PHE A 419 -1.99 -23.65 8.73
N MET A 420 -1.27 -22.94 9.61
CA MET A 420 -1.87 -22.20 10.73
C MET A 420 -2.78 -23.06 11.61
N GLY A 421 -2.40 -24.32 11.86
CA GLY A 421 -3.14 -25.30 12.65
C GLY A 421 -4.38 -25.87 11.96
N ILE A 422 -4.61 -25.54 10.69
CA ILE A 422 -5.71 -26.09 9.91
C ILE A 422 -5.27 -27.43 9.27
N PRO A 423 -6.08 -28.50 9.37
CA PRO A 423 -5.80 -29.76 8.71
C PRO A 423 -5.57 -29.59 7.21
N GLU A 424 -4.53 -30.23 6.68
CA GLU A 424 -4.12 -30.12 5.27
C GLU A 424 -5.22 -30.60 4.31
N GLU A 425 -6.07 -31.51 4.76
CA GLU A 425 -7.21 -32.06 4.01
C GLU A 425 -8.29 -31.03 3.68
N HIS A 426 -8.35 -29.92 4.43
CA HIS A 426 -9.25 -28.81 4.13
C HIS A 426 -8.71 -27.90 3.01
N ILE A 427 -7.42 -27.97 2.69
CA ILE A 427 -6.76 -27.11 1.70
C ILE A 427 -6.78 -27.80 0.34
N THR A 428 -7.55 -27.23 -0.59
CA THR A 428 -7.72 -27.81 -1.95
C THR A 428 -7.07 -26.97 -3.03
N ARG A 429 -6.67 -25.73 -2.72
CA ARG A 429 -6.02 -24.85 -3.68
C ARG A 429 -4.77 -24.21 -3.07
N LEU A 430 -3.67 -24.26 -3.82
CA LEU A 430 -2.43 -23.57 -3.50
C LEU A 430 -2.20 -22.44 -4.51
N VAL A 431 -1.89 -21.25 -4.02
CA VAL A 431 -1.48 -20.11 -4.84
C VAL A 431 -0.12 -19.62 -4.34
N TYR A 432 0.92 -19.69 -5.17
CA TYR A 432 2.21 -19.12 -4.87
C TYR A 432 2.41 -17.82 -5.65
N LYS A 433 2.79 -16.76 -4.94
CA LYS A 433 3.09 -15.46 -5.52
C LYS A 433 4.40 -14.91 -4.94
N PRO A 434 5.31 -14.38 -5.76
CA PRO A 434 6.42 -13.59 -5.25
C PRO A 434 5.91 -12.23 -4.74
N LEU A 435 6.46 -11.75 -3.63
CA LEU A 435 6.19 -10.41 -3.14
C LEU A 435 6.72 -9.37 -4.14
N HIS A 436 5.99 -8.27 -4.28
CA HIS A 436 6.39 -7.13 -5.09
C HIS A 436 6.32 -5.83 -4.30
N ARG A 437 7.17 -4.88 -4.70
CA ARG A 437 7.24 -3.51 -4.19
C ARG A 437 7.03 -2.54 -5.33
N THR A 438 6.58 -1.34 -5.04
CA THR A 438 6.66 -0.22 -6.00
C THR A 438 7.92 0.58 -5.70
N TYR A 439 8.86 0.66 -6.63
CA TYR A 439 10.07 1.46 -6.55
C TYR A 439 10.09 2.45 -7.72
N GLU A 440 10.15 3.75 -7.42
CA GLU A 440 10.10 4.83 -8.43
C GLU A 440 8.89 4.77 -9.39
N GLY A 441 7.78 4.17 -8.93
CA GLY A 441 6.57 4.00 -9.74
C GLY A 441 6.55 2.71 -10.59
N GLU A 442 7.60 1.90 -10.54
CA GLU A 442 7.67 0.58 -11.18
C GLU A 442 7.53 -0.55 -10.17
N MET A 443 6.92 -1.65 -10.59
CA MET A 443 6.75 -2.84 -9.76
C MET A 443 8.03 -3.70 -9.80
N VAL A 444 8.74 -3.77 -8.67
CA VAL A 444 9.97 -4.55 -8.48
C VAL A 444 9.67 -5.76 -7.61
N TRP A 445 10.14 -6.93 -8.03
CA TRP A 445 9.81 -8.20 -7.40
C TRP A 445 10.93 -8.69 -6.48
N GLN A 446 10.52 -9.22 -5.34
CA GLN A 446 11.36 -9.70 -4.28
C GLN A 446 11.79 -11.13 -4.57
N MET A 447 12.90 -11.30 -5.28
CA MET A 447 13.37 -12.64 -5.62
C MET A 447 14.10 -13.25 -4.43
N ARG A 448 13.52 -14.33 -3.88
CA ARG A 448 14.14 -15.51 -3.25
C ARG A 448 13.36 -15.95 -2.02
N SER A 449 12.67 -17.09 -2.14
CA SER A 449 12.48 -18.00 -1.02
C SER A 449 12.58 -19.43 -1.52
N TRP A 450 13.32 -20.29 -0.83
CA TRP A 450 13.69 -21.62 -1.34
C TRP A 450 13.08 -22.78 -0.56
N GLU A 451 12.34 -22.51 0.52
CA GLU A 451 11.73 -23.55 1.32
C GLU A 451 10.26 -23.78 0.91
N PHE A 452 10.02 -24.94 0.31
CA PHE A 452 8.70 -25.37 -0.16
C PHE A 452 8.28 -26.72 0.41
N SER A 453 9.00 -27.23 1.41
CA SER A 453 8.82 -28.56 2.01
C SER A 453 7.36 -28.87 2.40
N PHE A 454 6.63 -27.86 2.89
CA PHE A 454 5.21 -27.97 3.23
C PHE A 454 4.32 -28.41 2.05
N VAL A 455 4.73 -28.16 0.79
CA VAL A 455 3.96 -28.54 -0.41
C VAL A 455 3.78 -30.06 -0.50
N ALA A 456 4.76 -30.83 -0.01
CA ALA A 456 4.69 -32.29 0.01
C ALA A 456 3.63 -32.83 0.99
N GLU A 457 3.23 -32.03 1.98
CA GLU A 457 2.23 -32.39 2.99
C GLU A 457 0.80 -32.17 2.48
N LEU A 458 0.60 -31.29 1.48
CA LEU A 458 -0.71 -30.96 0.90
C LEU A 458 -1.26 -32.06 -0.03
N LYS A 459 -1.73 -33.16 0.55
CA LYS A 459 -2.19 -34.37 -0.18
C LYS A 459 -3.54 -34.24 -0.86
N HIS A 460 -4.32 -33.22 -0.54
CA HIS A 460 -5.70 -33.05 -1.01
C HIS A 460 -5.89 -31.87 -1.98
N LEU A 461 -4.80 -31.37 -2.57
CA LEU A 461 -4.85 -30.33 -3.59
C LEU A 461 -5.61 -30.76 -4.83
N GLN A 462 -6.41 -29.85 -5.36
CA GLN A 462 -7.10 -29.96 -6.64
C GLN A 462 -6.51 -28.99 -7.66
N THR A 463 -6.10 -27.80 -7.21
CA THR A 463 -5.58 -26.76 -8.10
C THR A 463 -4.34 -26.10 -7.52
N VAL A 464 -3.34 -25.86 -8.35
CA VAL A 464 -2.11 -25.12 -7.99
C VAL A 464 -1.94 -23.95 -8.96
N TRP A 465 -1.63 -22.77 -8.43
CA TRP A 465 -1.36 -21.57 -9.22
C TRP A 465 0.00 -21.00 -8.82
N ILE A 466 0.89 -20.79 -9.79
CA ILE A 466 2.26 -20.35 -9.56
C ILE A 466 2.52 -19.11 -10.42
N GLU A 467 2.62 -17.94 -9.80
CA GLU A 467 2.82 -16.66 -10.51
C GLU A 467 4.27 -16.41 -10.96
N ASP A 468 5.17 -17.36 -10.69
CA ASP A 468 6.59 -17.28 -11.04
C ASP A 468 7.12 -18.62 -11.55
N GLU A 469 7.46 -18.68 -12.84
CA GLU A 469 7.93 -19.92 -13.46
C GLU A 469 9.24 -20.45 -12.85
N ARG A 470 10.02 -19.62 -12.16
CA ARG A 470 11.35 -19.98 -11.63
C ARG A 470 11.29 -20.93 -10.44
N VAL A 471 10.18 -20.92 -9.70
CA VAL A 471 9.96 -21.83 -8.58
C VAL A 471 9.05 -22.99 -8.96
N ALA A 472 8.50 -22.96 -10.17
CA ALA A 472 7.46 -23.88 -10.59
C ALA A 472 7.99 -25.32 -10.65
N ASP A 473 9.25 -25.53 -11.04
CA ASP A 473 9.86 -26.86 -11.05
C ASP A 473 9.94 -27.46 -9.64
N THR A 474 10.37 -26.66 -8.67
CA THR A 474 10.58 -27.05 -7.27
C THR A 474 9.25 -27.33 -6.59
N ILE A 475 8.27 -26.45 -6.76
CA ILE A 475 6.90 -26.66 -6.24
C ILE A 475 6.30 -27.93 -6.88
N CYS A 476 6.37 -28.07 -8.20
CA CYS A 476 5.78 -29.22 -8.89
C CYS A 476 6.44 -30.55 -8.50
N ASP A 477 7.75 -30.58 -8.27
CA ASP A 477 8.46 -31.81 -7.86
C ASP A 477 7.98 -32.31 -6.48
N GLN A 478 7.63 -31.37 -5.60
CA GLN A 478 7.15 -31.65 -4.25
C GLN A 478 5.66 -31.97 -4.18
N LEU A 479 4.86 -31.65 -5.19
CA LEU A 479 3.43 -31.98 -5.21
C LEU A 479 3.21 -33.47 -4.98
N ASN A 480 2.31 -33.78 -4.05
CA ASN A 480 2.02 -35.15 -3.64
C ASN A 480 0.52 -35.36 -3.39
N SER A 481 -0.31 -34.95 -4.34
CA SER A 481 -1.77 -35.07 -4.24
C SER A 481 -2.35 -35.96 -5.32
N ALA A 482 -3.19 -36.92 -4.91
CA ALA A 482 -3.95 -37.81 -5.80
C ALA A 482 -5.26 -37.18 -6.31
N THR A 483 -5.61 -35.98 -5.85
CA THR A 483 -6.81 -35.25 -6.27
C THR A 483 -6.51 -34.10 -7.21
N LEU A 484 -5.24 -33.92 -7.58
CA LEU A 484 -4.75 -32.81 -8.38
C LEU A 484 -5.32 -32.86 -9.80
N LYS A 485 -5.93 -31.76 -10.22
CA LYS A 485 -6.58 -31.62 -11.54
C LYS A 485 -5.91 -30.57 -12.40
N ASP A 486 -5.52 -29.45 -11.81
CA ASP A 486 -5.08 -28.27 -12.56
C ASP A 486 -3.80 -27.66 -11.98
N ILE A 487 -2.82 -27.39 -12.84
CA ILE A 487 -1.63 -26.59 -12.52
C ILE A 487 -1.61 -25.37 -13.46
N HIS A 488 -1.53 -24.18 -12.89
CA HIS A 488 -1.38 -22.93 -13.63
C HIS A 488 -0.01 -22.31 -13.34
N ILE A 489 0.71 -21.93 -14.38
CA ILE A 489 2.07 -21.39 -14.29
C ILE A 489 2.15 -20.12 -15.12
N VAL A 490 2.58 -19.01 -14.51
CA VAL A 490 2.76 -17.73 -15.19
C VAL A 490 4.22 -17.57 -15.60
N CYS A 491 4.46 -17.43 -16.90
CA CYS A 491 5.76 -17.07 -17.47
C CYS A 491 5.91 -15.55 -17.51
N ARG A 492 6.85 -15.02 -16.75
CA ARG A 492 6.97 -13.58 -16.54
C ARG A 492 7.78 -12.88 -17.63
N PRO A 493 7.45 -11.60 -17.94
CA PRO A 493 8.16 -10.82 -18.95
C PRO A 493 9.58 -10.39 -18.54
N ASP A 494 9.83 -10.23 -17.24
CA ASP A 494 11.09 -9.74 -16.70
C ASP A 494 12.16 -10.83 -16.54
N TRP A 495 11.79 -12.11 -16.67
CA TRP A 495 12.75 -13.20 -16.64
C TRP A 495 13.62 -13.21 -17.90
N ARG A 496 14.91 -12.90 -17.72
CA ARG A 496 15.95 -12.94 -18.77
C ARG A 496 16.92 -14.10 -18.60
N GLY A 497 16.62 -15.08 -17.73
CA GLY A 497 17.51 -16.17 -17.37
C GLY A 497 17.82 -17.16 -18.51
N LYS A 498 18.69 -18.14 -18.22
CA LYS A 498 19.08 -19.23 -19.13
C LYS A 498 18.31 -20.53 -18.90
N GLU A 499 17.48 -20.60 -17.87
CA GLU A 499 16.73 -21.81 -17.52
C GLU A 499 15.58 -22.00 -18.50
N SER A 500 15.75 -22.96 -19.41
CA SER A 500 14.64 -23.52 -20.17
C SER A 500 13.64 -24.19 -19.22
N LEU A 501 12.35 -24.14 -19.51
CA LEU A 501 11.31 -24.86 -18.76
C LEU A 501 11.40 -26.40 -18.86
N ILE A 502 12.53 -26.96 -19.31
CA ILE A 502 12.74 -28.40 -19.48
C ILE A 502 12.64 -29.12 -18.13
N CYS A 503 13.27 -28.60 -17.06
CA CYS A 503 13.17 -29.20 -15.72
C CYS A 503 11.72 -29.23 -15.21
N LEU A 504 10.95 -28.18 -15.53
CA LEU A 504 9.53 -28.10 -15.19
C LEU A 504 8.75 -29.26 -15.85
N SER A 505 9.04 -29.63 -17.10
CA SER A 505 8.35 -30.74 -17.76
C SER A 505 8.50 -32.07 -16.99
N LEU A 506 9.69 -32.34 -16.45
CA LEU A 506 9.96 -33.53 -15.64
C LEU A 506 9.22 -33.47 -14.30
N ALA A 507 9.22 -32.30 -13.64
CA ALA A 507 8.52 -32.11 -12.37
C ALA A 507 7.00 -32.27 -12.53
N VAL A 508 6.41 -31.66 -13.57
CA VAL A 508 4.99 -31.80 -13.92
C VAL A 508 4.63 -33.25 -14.21
N ARG A 509 5.48 -33.99 -14.93
CA ARG A 509 5.28 -35.41 -15.17
C ARG A 509 5.22 -36.21 -13.87
N LYS A 510 6.13 -35.96 -12.93
CA LYS A 510 6.11 -36.61 -11.60
C LYS A 510 4.82 -36.27 -10.84
N ALA A 511 4.39 -35.02 -10.87
CA ALA A 511 3.12 -34.60 -10.26
C ALA A 511 1.93 -35.33 -10.90
N ALA A 512 1.88 -35.41 -12.23
CA ALA A 512 0.83 -36.10 -12.97
C ALA A 512 0.76 -37.61 -12.65
N MET A 513 1.90 -38.28 -12.46
CA MET A 513 1.92 -39.69 -12.03
C MET A 513 1.29 -39.89 -10.65
N LYS A 514 1.42 -38.91 -9.75
CA LYS A 514 0.84 -38.96 -8.40
C LYS A 514 -0.65 -38.57 -8.38
N ALA A 515 -1.10 -37.75 -9.33
CA ALA A 515 -2.46 -37.22 -9.44
C ALA A 515 -3.56 -38.27 -9.68
N GLY A 516 -3.23 -39.55 -9.88
CA GLY A 516 -4.21 -40.64 -10.03
C GLY A 516 -5.11 -40.56 -11.27
N GLY A 517 -5.02 -39.51 -12.08
CA GLY A 517 -5.86 -39.22 -13.24
C GLY A 517 -5.21 -38.25 -14.25
N HIS A 518 -5.98 -37.81 -15.25
CA HIS A 518 -5.53 -36.79 -16.20
C HIS A 518 -5.49 -35.40 -15.55
N MET A 519 -4.40 -34.68 -15.77
CA MET A 519 -4.17 -33.34 -15.22
C MET A 519 -4.08 -32.30 -16.34
N THR A 520 -4.62 -31.10 -16.12
CA THR A 520 -4.47 -29.96 -17.03
C THR A 520 -3.33 -29.07 -16.55
N VAL A 521 -2.43 -28.68 -17.45
CA VAL A 521 -1.38 -27.69 -17.19
C VAL A 521 -1.64 -26.48 -18.07
N THR A 522 -1.85 -25.33 -17.46
CA THR A 522 -2.09 -24.07 -18.18
C THR A 522 -0.90 -23.14 -18.01
N MET A 523 -0.27 -22.77 -19.12
CA MET A 523 0.85 -21.85 -19.17
C MET A 523 0.34 -20.46 -19.56
N HIS A 524 0.59 -19.46 -18.72
CA HIS A 524 0.17 -18.07 -18.89
C HIS A 524 1.36 -17.15 -19.14
N GLY A 525 1.13 -15.92 -19.61
CA GLY A 525 2.17 -14.88 -19.66
C GLY A 525 2.97 -14.85 -20.96
N VAL A 526 4.29 -14.70 -20.90
CA VAL A 526 5.14 -14.46 -22.07
C VAL A 526 5.60 -15.75 -22.74
N LYS A 527 5.44 -15.81 -24.06
CA LYS A 527 5.91 -16.92 -24.90
C LYS A 527 7.36 -16.71 -25.32
N ARG A 528 8.24 -17.66 -24.95
CA ARG A 528 9.66 -17.63 -25.33
C ARG A 528 10.04 -18.79 -26.25
N MET A 529 10.84 -18.50 -27.28
CA MET A 529 11.38 -19.51 -28.19
C MET A 529 12.14 -20.62 -27.45
N MET A 530 12.90 -20.26 -26.41
CA MET A 530 13.64 -21.25 -25.60
C MET A 530 12.75 -22.16 -24.74
N ASP A 531 11.46 -21.87 -24.63
CA ASP A 531 10.49 -22.69 -23.91
C ASP A 531 9.81 -23.71 -24.83
N GLU A 532 9.97 -23.63 -26.16
CA GLU A 532 9.24 -24.47 -27.12
C GLU A 532 9.54 -25.96 -26.94
N ASP A 533 10.79 -26.33 -26.67
CA ASP A 533 11.17 -27.73 -26.43
C ASP A 533 10.45 -28.28 -25.19
N ALA A 534 10.38 -27.49 -24.12
CA ALA A 534 9.67 -27.88 -22.90
C ALA A 534 8.15 -28.02 -23.13
N MET A 535 7.56 -27.12 -23.93
CA MET A 535 6.14 -27.23 -24.28
C MET A 535 5.87 -28.45 -25.15
N TYR A 536 6.76 -28.75 -26.09
CA TYR A 536 6.66 -29.95 -26.92
C TYR A 536 6.69 -31.21 -26.06
N LEU A 537 7.63 -31.30 -25.11
CA LEU A 537 7.70 -32.43 -24.17
C LEU A 537 6.41 -32.55 -23.34
N LEU A 538 5.90 -31.45 -22.79
CA LEU A 538 4.66 -31.44 -22.02
C LEU A 538 3.43 -31.89 -22.85
N ARG A 539 3.38 -31.58 -24.15
CA ARG A 539 2.31 -32.04 -25.05
C ARG A 539 2.38 -33.54 -25.34
N GLN A 540 3.55 -34.15 -25.22
CA GLN A 540 3.73 -35.58 -25.46
C GLN A 540 3.37 -36.43 -24.23
N GLU A 541 3.23 -35.83 -23.06
CA GLU A 541 2.89 -36.55 -21.82
C GLU A 541 1.43 -37.00 -21.84
N SER A 542 1.20 -38.31 -21.96
CA SER A 542 -0.14 -38.90 -22.11
C SER A 542 -1.12 -38.63 -20.97
N THR A 543 -0.63 -38.26 -19.78
CA THR A 543 -1.44 -37.98 -18.59
C THR A 543 -1.69 -36.49 -18.40
N VAL A 544 -1.18 -35.63 -19.29
CA VAL A 544 -1.23 -34.18 -19.18
C VAL A 544 -1.93 -33.57 -20.39
N THR A 545 -2.89 -32.69 -20.14
CA THR A 545 -3.46 -31.79 -21.15
C THR A 545 -2.83 -30.41 -21.02
N LEU A 546 -1.97 -30.03 -21.96
CA LEU A 546 -1.34 -28.71 -21.97
C LEU A 546 -2.25 -27.66 -22.64
N ARG A 547 -2.50 -26.55 -21.95
CA ARG A 547 -3.09 -25.32 -22.50
C ARG A 547 -2.03 -24.22 -22.50
N ASP A 548 -1.59 -23.80 -23.68
CA ASP A 548 -0.59 -22.74 -23.83
C ASP A 548 -1.29 -21.41 -24.14
N GLU A 549 -1.53 -20.61 -23.11
CA GLU A 549 -2.18 -19.28 -23.16
C GLU A 549 -1.15 -18.13 -23.16
N ARG A 550 0.13 -18.45 -23.39
CA ARG A 550 1.19 -17.45 -23.44
C ARG A 550 1.11 -16.62 -24.73
N VAL A 551 1.43 -15.33 -24.59
CA VAL A 551 1.44 -14.34 -25.68
C VAL A 551 2.85 -13.97 -26.07
N VAL A 552 3.07 -13.70 -27.37
CA VAL A 552 4.36 -13.20 -27.86
C VAL A 552 4.48 -11.72 -27.51
N THR A 553 5.53 -11.34 -26.77
CA THR A 553 5.79 -9.95 -26.37
C THR A 553 6.96 -9.38 -27.17
N GLU A 554 6.76 -8.23 -27.84
CA GLU A 554 7.83 -7.51 -28.56
C GLU A 554 8.93 -7.04 -27.59
N GLY A 555 10.20 -7.09 -28.01
CA GLY A 555 11.34 -6.56 -27.23
C GLY A 555 12.25 -7.61 -26.58
N VAL A 556 11.68 -8.68 -25.99
CA VAL A 556 12.46 -9.67 -25.21
C VAL A 556 13.29 -10.60 -26.10
N HIS A 557 12.72 -11.09 -27.21
CA HIS A 557 13.48 -11.85 -28.22
C HIS A 557 14.36 -10.97 -29.08
N SER A 558 13.88 -9.77 -29.45
CA SER A 558 14.60 -8.89 -30.36
C SER A 558 15.92 -8.37 -29.80
N LEU A 559 16.07 -8.23 -28.47
CA LEU A 559 17.34 -7.82 -27.87
C LEU A 559 18.37 -8.96 -27.84
N ARG A 560 17.95 -10.18 -27.45
CA ARG A 560 18.83 -11.36 -27.41
C ARG A 560 19.21 -11.86 -28.80
N GLU A 561 18.27 -11.90 -29.73
CA GLU A 561 18.55 -12.23 -31.13
C GLU A 561 19.45 -11.17 -31.76
N LYS A 562 19.24 -9.88 -31.49
CA LYS A 562 20.13 -8.82 -31.98
C LYS A 562 21.54 -8.93 -31.38
N GLU A 563 21.69 -9.25 -30.10
CA GLU A 563 22.99 -9.46 -29.47
C GLU A 563 23.69 -10.73 -29.98
N GLN A 564 22.97 -11.84 -30.14
CA GLN A 564 23.50 -13.10 -30.66
C GLN A 564 23.86 -13.00 -32.15
N LEU A 565 23.01 -12.34 -32.95
CA LEU A 565 23.27 -12.06 -34.36
C LEU A 565 24.43 -11.07 -34.52
N GLN A 566 24.55 -10.06 -33.65
CA GLN A 566 25.70 -9.15 -33.62
C GLN A 566 27.00 -9.89 -33.27
N TYR A 567 26.97 -10.79 -32.28
CA TYR A 567 28.12 -11.61 -31.91
C TYR A 567 28.54 -12.57 -33.04
N GLU A 568 27.59 -13.28 -33.67
CA GLU A 568 27.87 -14.17 -34.80
C GLU A 568 28.30 -13.39 -36.06
N LEU A 569 27.76 -12.20 -36.30
CA LEU A 569 28.23 -11.29 -37.35
C LEU A 569 29.66 -10.82 -37.08
N GLN A 570 30.00 -10.50 -35.83
CA GLN A 570 31.35 -10.08 -35.45
C GLN A 570 32.36 -11.23 -35.61
N LYS A 571 32.00 -12.44 -35.20
CA LYS A 571 32.80 -13.67 -35.39
C LYS A 571 32.99 -14.00 -36.87
N SER A 572 31.94 -13.85 -37.68
CA SER A 572 32.00 -14.03 -39.13
C SER A 572 32.87 -12.97 -39.81
N ARG A 573 32.80 -11.71 -39.36
CA ARG A 573 33.63 -10.61 -39.86
C ARG A 573 35.11 -10.84 -39.54
N ILE A 574 35.42 -11.28 -38.32
CA ILE A 574 36.78 -11.68 -37.92
C ILE A 574 37.28 -12.85 -38.77
N ARG A 575 36.46 -13.87 -39.02
CA ARG A 575 36.82 -14.99 -39.91
C ARG A 575 37.09 -14.53 -41.35
N VAL A 576 36.28 -13.61 -41.88
CA VAL A 576 36.46 -13.03 -43.22
C VAL A 576 37.73 -12.18 -43.29
N GLU A 577 38.02 -11.38 -42.26
CA GLU A 577 39.27 -10.60 -42.19
C GLU A 577 40.48 -11.52 -42.08
N GLN A 578 40.44 -12.55 -41.24
CA GLN A 578 41.50 -13.56 -41.12
C GLN A 578 41.70 -14.35 -42.42
N SER A 579 40.63 -14.69 -43.14
CA SER A 579 40.75 -15.37 -44.44
C SER A 579 41.17 -14.43 -45.57
N LYS A 580 40.84 -13.13 -45.52
CA LYS A 580 41.43 -12.12 -46.41
C LYS A 580 42.92 -11.96 -46.16
N VAL A 581 43.35 -11.90 -44.89
CA VAL A 581 44.77 -11.85 -44.52
C VAL A 581 45.49 -13.15 -44.94
N ALA A 582 44.89 -14.32 -44.75
CA ALA A 582 45.44 -15.60 -45.21
C ALA A 582 45.52 -15.68 -46.75
N SER A 583 44.54 -15.14 -47.48
CA SER A 583 44.58 -15.04 -48.95
C SER A 583 45.57 -13.99 -49.47
N SER A 584 45.99 -13.04 -48.61
CA SER A 584 47.04 -12.07 -48.92
C SER A 584 48.45 -12.60 -48.61
N ILE A 585 48.57 -13.73 -47.90
CA ILE A 585 49.84 -14.37 -47.55
C ILE A 585 49.94 -15.71 -48.31
N LYS A 586 50.33 -15.55 -49.58
CA LYS A 586 51.13 -16.41 -50.47
C LYS A 586 50.46 -17.41 -51.45
N PRO A 587 51.08 -17.68 -52.63
CA PRO A 587 52.27 -17.02 -53.23
C PRO A 587 52.14 -16.62 -54.71
N GLN A 588 52.77 -15.48 -55.03
CA GLN A 588 53.25 -15.09 -56.36
C GLN A 588 54.47 -15.93 -56.80
N GLU A 589 54.47 -17.25 -56.54
CA GLU A 589 55.51 -18.19 -56.97
C GLU A 589 54.88 -19.33 -57.76
N THR A 590 54.46 -19.05 -59.00
CA THR A 590 54.18 -20.12 -59.98
C THR A 590 54.40 -19.67 -61.42
N ASN A 591 55.29 -18.69 -61.65
CA ASN A 591 55.69 -18.27 -63.01
C ASN A 591 57.19 -18.44 -63.31
N VAL A 592 58.00 -18.99 -62.40
CA VAL A 592 59.43 -19.30 -62.69
C VAL A 592 59.64 -20.76 -63.09
N LEU A 593 58.74 -21.68 -62.75
CA LEU A 593 58.83 -23.09 -63.19
C LEU A 593 58.27 -23.35 -64.60
N ARG A 594 57.77 -22.31 -65.29
CA ARG A 594 57.37 -22.40 -66.70
C ARG A 594 58.48 -22.06 -67.69
N SER A 595 59.59 -21.45 -67.24
CA SER A 595 60.77 -21.18 -68.09
C SER A 595 61.88 -22.24 -67.94
N ILE A 596 61.57 -23.40 -67.35
CA ILE A 596 62.44 -24.59 -67.32
C ILE A 596 61.84 -25.71 -68.19
N ALA A 597 60.68 -25.47 -68.81
CA ALA A 597 60.06 -26.35 -69.80
C ALA A 597 60.19 -25.81 -71.25
N GLU A 598 60.94 -24.71 -71.42
CA GLU A 598 61.55 -24.22 -72.67
C GLU A 598 63.06 -24.12 -72.41
#